data_AF-A0A5K1GPG8-F1
#
_entry.id   AF-A0A5K1GPG8-F1
#
_cell.length_a   1.000
_cell.length_b   1.000
_cell.length_c   1.000
_cell.angle_alpha   90.00
_cell.angle_beta   90.00
_cell.angle_gamma   90.00
#
_symmetry.space_group_name_H-M   'P 1'
#
loop_
_entity.id
_entity.type
_entity.pdbx_description
1 polymer ?
#
loop_
_entity_poly.entity_id
_entity_poly.type
_entity_poly.pdbx_seq_one_letter_code
_entity_poly.pdbx_strand_id
1 'polypeptide(L)'
;MDSESKAVMMEWEKPLMEAHAKAVCSSGADGGRVGHILNVGFGMGLVDTAIQRYSPLSHTIIEAHPDVYDRMIRTGWTEKPNTKVVFGRWQDVIPQLETYD
;
A
#
# COMPACT_ATOMS: atom_id res chain seq x y z
N MET A 1 -8.87 -3.09 13.79
CA MET A 1 -8.93 -4.44 14.37
C MET A 1 -9.38 -5.40 13.30
N ASP A 2 -8.95 -6.65 13.32
CA ASP A 2 -9.52 -7.67 12.44
C ASP A 2 -10.92 -8.09 12.91
N SER A 3 -11.52 -9.04 12.20
CA SER A 3 -12.80 -9.66 12.54
C SER A 3 -12.82 -10.36 13.92
N GLU A 4 -11.66 -10.57 14.54
CA GLU A 4 -11.50 -11.17 15.88
C GLU A 4 -11.12 -10.12 16.95
N SER A 5 -11.27 -8.83 16.66
CA SER A 5 -10.91 -7.71 17.55
C SER A 5 -9.42 -7.64 17.93
N LYS A 6 -8.54 -8.28 17.17
CA LYS A 6 -7.10 -8.18 17.39
C LYS A 6 -6.54 -6.92 16.75
N ALA A 7 -5.54 -6.33 17.40
CA ALA A 7 -4.76 -5.24 16.84
C ALA A 7 -3.93 -5.80 15.67
N VAL A 8 -4.22 -5.32 14.45
CA VAL A 8 -3.52 -5.73 13.22
C VAL A 8 -2.38 -4.77 12.87
N MET A 9 -2.57 -3.48 13.17
CA MET A 9 -1.61 -2.41 12.95
C MET A 9 -1.87 -1.30 13.95
N MET A 10 -0.81 -0.64 14.41
CA MET A 10 -0.87 0.41 15.44
C MET A 10 -0.05 1.64 15.04
N GLU A 11 -0.47 2.83 15.48
CA GLU A 11 0.20 4.10 15.12
C GLU A 11 1.68 4.15 15.54
N TRP A 12 2.06 3.47 16.62
CA TRP A 12 3.45 3.44 17.09
C TRP A 12 4.41 2.76 16.10
N GLU A 13 3.89 1.96 15.17
CA GLU A 13 4.67 1.27 14.13
C GLU A 13 5.09 2.22 12.99
N LYS A 14 4.67 3.48 13.02
CA LYS A 14 4.96 4.47 11.97
C LYS A 14 6.46 4.58 11.59
N PRO A 15 7.43 4.66 12.52
CA PRO A 15 8.85 4.73 12.15
C PRO A 15 9.32 3.46 11.41
N LEU A 16 8.76 2.30 11.75
CA LEU A 16 9.04 1.05 11.07
C LEU A 16 8.47 1.04 9.64
N MET A 17 7.24 1.54 9.46
CA MET A 17 6.61 1.67 8.14
C MET A 17 7.36 2.65 7.23
N GLU A 18 7.89 3.74 7.78
CA GLU A 18 8.76 4.66 7.04
C GLU A 18 10.09 3.99 6.62
N ALA A 19 10.67 3.15 7.47
CA ALA A 19 11.85 2.36 7.12
C ALA A 19 11.56 1.31 6.02
N HIS A 20 10.40 0.64 6.08
CA HIS A 20 9.96 -0.28 5.03
C HIS A 20 9.78 0.44 3.69
N ALA A 21 9.08 1.58 3.69
CA ALA A 21 8.89 2.39 2.48
C ALA A 21 10.24 2.81 1.89
N LYS A 22 11.19 3.24 2.71
CA LYS A 22 12.55 3.58 2.25
C LYS A 22 13.25 2.39 1.59
N ALA A 23 13.15 1.19 2.18
CA ALA A 23 13.80 0.00 1.66
C ALA A 23 13.20 -0.45 0.31
N VAL A 24 11.87 -0.47 0.20
CA VAL A 24 11.16 -0.86 -1.03
C VAL A 24 11.36 0.18 -2.14
N CYS A 25 11.38 1.48 -1.79
CA CYS A 25 11.61 2.56 -2.74
C CYS A 25 13.10 2.83 -3.03
N SER A 26 14.01 1.97 -2.56
CA SER A 26 15.46 2.21 -2.65
C SER A 26 16.03 2.15 -4.06
N SER A 27 15.35 1.52 -5.02
CA SER A 27 15.71 1.49 -6.43
C SER A 27 15.79 2.88 -7.08
N GLY A 28 15.15 3.91 -6.50
CA GLY A 28 15.28 5.32 -6.90
C GLY A 28 16.36 6.12 -6.15
N ALA A 29 17.07 5.54 -5.18
CA ALA A 29 17.99 6.27 -4.31
C ALA A 29 19.26 6.79 -5.03
N ASP A 30 19.66 6.16 -6.14
CA ASP A 30 20.85 6.50 -6.92
C ASP A 30 20.57 7.51 -8.05
N GLY A 31 19.52 8.34 -7.91
CA GLY A 31 19.10 9.33 -8.91
C GLY A 31 18.15 8.79 -9.98
N GLY A 32 17.74 7.52 -9.87
CA GLY A 32 16.67 6.91 -10.64
C GLY A 32 15.27 7.30 -10.11
N ARG A 33 14.22 6.98 -10.88
CA ARG A 33 12.84 7.08 -10.38
C ARG A 33 12.49 5.82 -9.61
N VAL A 34 11.68 5.94 -8.57
CA VAL A 34 11.09 4.78 -7.90
C VAL A 34 10.09 4.12 -8.86
N GLY A 35 10.21 2.81 -9.01
CA GLY A 35 9.47 2.02 -9.97
C GLY A 35 8.01 1.75 -9.60
N HIS A 36 7.52 0.59 -10.01
CA HIS A 36 6.17 0.08 -9.77
C HIS A 36 6.13 -0.69 -8.45
N ILE A 37 5.41 -0.17 -7.46
CA ILE A 37 5.36 -0.76 -6.12
C ILE A 37 4.04 -1.51 -5.91
N LEU A 38 4.10 -2.71 -5.34
CA LEU A 38 2.95 -3.48 -4.87
C LEU A 38 2.95 -3.56 -3.34
N ASN A 39 1.86 -3.17 -2.71
CA ASN A 39 1.57 -3.45 -1.31
C ASN A 39 0.39 -4.43 -1.19
N VAL A 40 0.48 -5.37 -0.23
CA VAL A 40 -0.57 -6.34 0.07
C VAL A 40 -1.07 -6.12 1.50
N GLY A 41 -2.27 -5.56 1.61
CA GLY A 41 -2.88 -5.12 2.86
C GLY A 41 -2.62 -3.63 3.08
N PHE A 42 -3.67 -2.82 3.01
CA PHE A 42 -3.59 -1.39 3.27
C PHE A 42 -3.44 -1.11 4.77
N GLY A 43 -4.11 -1.90 5.63
CA GLY A 43 -4.05 -1.70 7.06
C GLY A 43 -4.49 -0.29 7.43
N MET A 44 -3.68 0.49 8.15
CA MET A 44 -3.94 1.91 8.44
C MET A 44 -3.42 2.88 7.38
N GLY A 45 -2.81 2.40 6.29
CA GLY A 45 -2.24 3.21 5.23
C GLY A 45 -0.94 3.93 5.60
N LEU A 46 -0.26 3.51 6.68
CA LEU A 46 0.98 4.14 7.16
C LEU A 46 2.13 3.94 6.16
N VAL A 47 2.34 2.70 5.73
CA VAL A 47 3.38 2.37 4.73
C VAL A 47 3.03 2.97 3.37
N ASP A 48 1.77 2.89 2.96
CA ASP A 48 1.28 3.44 1.69
C ASP A 48 1.48 4.95 1.62
N THR A 49 1.19 5.65 2.73
CA THR A 49 1.44 7.10 2.83
C THR A 49 2.93 7.41 2.73
N ALA A 50 3.79 6.58 3.34
CA ALA A 50 5.23 6.75 3.26
C ALA A 50 5.75 6.47 1.84
N ILE A 51 5.30 5.40 1.17
CA ILE A 51 5.65 5.04 -0.22
C ILE A 51 5.28 6.20 -1.16
N GLN A 52 4.09 6.78 -1.03
CA GLN A 52 3.65 7.87 -1.89
C GLN A 52 4.54 9.12 -1.83
N ARG A 53 5.26 9.36 -0.72
CA ARG A 53 6.25 10.46 -0.62
C ARG A 53 7.44 10.28 -1.56
N TYR A 54 7.72 9.05 -1.98
CA TYR A 54 8.78 8.73 -2.94
C TYR A 54 8.34 8.85 -4.40
N SER A 55 7.07 9.18 -4.67
CA SER A 55 6.53 9.37 -6.02
C SER A 55 6.83 8.21 -6.98
N PRO A 56 6.41 6.97 -6.65
CA PRO A 56 6.62 5.81 -7.52
C PRO A 56 5.90 5.97 -8.88
N LEU A 57 6.40 5.30 -9.91
CA LEU A 57 5.73 5.25 -11.23
C LEU A 57 4.29 4.73 -11.12
N SER A 58 4.08 3.71 -10.30
CA SER A 58 2.74 3.27 -9.86
C SER A 58 2.78 2.65 -8.49
N HIS A 59 1.65 2.70 -7.77
CA HIS A 59 1.47 2.11 -6.47
C HIS A 59 0.18 1.28 -6.44
N THR A 60 0.33 -0.03 -6.52
CA THR A 60 -0.80 -0.96 -6.45
C THR A 60 -0.97 -1.46 -5.02
N ILE A 61 -2.20 -1.41 -4.50
CA ILE A 61 -2.53 -1.84 -3.14
C ILE A 61 -3.64 -2.89 -3.24
N ILE A 62 -3.39 -4.08 -2.69
CA ILE A 62 -4.43 -5.11 -2.54
C ILE A 62 -5.04 -4.97 -1.15
N GLU A 63 -6.37 -4.93 -1.04
CA GLU A 63 -7.07 -4.91 0.25
C GLU A 63 -8.26 -5.87 0.23
N ALA A 64 -8.31 -6.78 1.22
CA ALA A 64 -9.30 -7.84 1.29
C ALA A 64 -10.45 -7.52 2.25
N HIS A 65 -10.23 -6.63 3.22
CA HIS A 65 -11.19 -6.32 4.26
C HIS A 65 -12.16 -5.22 3.78
N PRO A 66 -13.48 -5.49 3.72
CA PRO A 66 -14.47 -4.54 3.19
C PRO A 66 -14.45 -3.20 3.93
N ASP A 67 -14.42 -3.20 5.27
CA ASP A 67 -14.40 -1.94 6.05
C ASP A 67 -13.15 -1.08 5.78
N VAL A 68 -12.01 -1.72 5.49
CA VAL A 68 -10.76 -1.02 5.17
C VAL A 68 -10.88 -0.43 3.76
N TYR A 69 -11.38 -1.21 2.81
CA TYR A 69 -11.62 -0.76 1.44
C TYR A 69 -12.63 0.40 1.37
N ASP A 70 -13.74 0.31 2.10
CA ASP A 70 -14.72 1.40 2.20
C ASP A 70 -14.10 2.66 2.80
N ARG A 71 -13.19 2.51 3.77
CA ARG A 71 -12.41 3.64 4.29
C ARG A 71 -11.48 4.21 3.23
N MET A 72 -10.82 3.38 2.42
CA MET A 72 -9.97 3.85 1.30
C MET A 72 -10.79 4.72 0.34
N ILE A 73 -11.99 4.28 -0.05
CA ILE A 73 -12.91 5.08 -0.90
C ILE A 73 -13.24 6.41 -0.21
N ARG A 74 -13.72 6.39 1.04
CA ARG A 74 -14.11 7.62 1.77
C ARG A 74 -12.96 8.61 1.97
N THR A 75 -11.72 8.11 2.02
CA THR A 75 -10.52 8.94 2.25
C THR A 75 -9.78 9.31 0.97
N GLY A 76 -10.33 8.97 -0.20
CA GLY A 76 -9.80 9.40 -1.48
C GLY A 76 -8.63 8.56 -1.99
N TRP A 77 -8.38 7.37 -1.42
CA TRP A 77 -7.23 6.55 -1.79
C TRP A 77 -7.40 5.88 -3.16
N THR A 78 -8.63 5.56 -3.54
CA THR A 78 -8.97 4.98 -4.85
C THR A 78 -8.83 5.97 -6.00
N GLU A 79 -8.81 7.27 -5.70
CA GLU A 79 -8.74 8.37 -6.68
C GLU A 79 -7.36 9.03 -6.73
N LYS A 80 -6.42 8.61 -5.87
CA LYS A 80 -5.06 9.17 -5.88
C LYS A 80 -4.41 8.95 -7.24
N PRO A 81 -3.63 9.92 -7.75
CA PRO A 81 -2.82 9.69 -8.94
C PRO A 81 -1.90 8.50 -8.70
N ASN A 82 -1.44 7.89 -9.80
CA ASN A 82 -0.47 6.79 -9.81
C ASN A 82 -0.77 5.64 -8.81
N THR A 83 -2.03 5.49 -8.37
CA THR A 83 -2.45 4.51 -7.37
C THR A 83 -3.55 3.63 -7.95
N LYS A 84 -3.43 2.32 -7.74
CA LYS A 84 -4.42 1.30 -8.14
C LYS A 84 -4.79 0.49 -6.92
N VAL A 85 -6.07 0.51 -6.53
CA VAL A 85 -6.55 -0.30 -5.41
C VAL A 85 -7.31 -1.50 -5.96
N VAL A 86 -6.89 -2.70 -5.57
CA VAL A 86 -7.49 -3.96 -5.97
C VAL A 86 -8.20 -4.57 -4.77
N PHE A 87 -9.54 -4.63 -4.83
CA PHE A 87 -10.34 -5.23 -3.76
C PHE A 87 -10.36 -6.75 -3.90
N GLY A 88 -9.98 -7.46 -2.85
CA GLY A 88 -10.01 -8.91 -2.77
C GLY A 88 -8.82 -9.49 -2.01
N ARG A 89 -8.86 -10.80 -1.78
CA ARG A 89 -7.71 -11.52 -1.22
C ARG A 89 -6.62 -11.59 -2.26
N TRP A 90 -5.36 -11.43 -1.84
CA TRP A 90 -4.23 -11.44 -2.76
C TRP A 90 -4.15 -12.71 -3.60
N GLN A 91 -4.55 -13.86 -3.05
CA GLN A 91 -4.60 -15.15 -3.74
C GLN A 91 -5.60 -15.15 -4.92
N ASP A 92 -6.72 -14.46 -4.75
CA ASP A 92 -7.82 -14.47 -5.72
C ASP A 92 -7.59 -13.42 -6.83
N VAL A 93 -6.82 -12.38 -6.54
CA VAL A 93 -6.59 -11.26 -7.47
C VAL A 93 -5.27 -11.34 -8.23
N ILE A 94 -4.46 -12.40 -8.05
CA ILE A 94 -3.20 -12.63 -8.79
C ILE A 94 -3.37 -12.39 -10.30
N PRO A 95 -4.43 -12.85 -10.99
CA PRO A 95 -4.59 -12.63 -12.43
C PRO A 95 -4.74 -11.17 -12.86
N GLN A 96 -4.99 -10.24 -11.92
CA GLN A 96 -5.14 -8.81 -12.16
C GLN A 96 -3.84 -8.02 -11.95
N LEU A 97 -2.79 -8.69 -11.45
CA LEU A 97 -1.52 -8.08 -11.07
C LEU A 97 -0.57 -7.97 -12.26
N GLU A 98 0.28 -6.95 -12.20
CA GLU A 98 1.30 -6.64 -13.21
C GLU A 98 2.70 -7.03 -12.70
N THR A 99 3.74 -6.61 -13.40
CA THR A 99 5.13 -6.71 -12.91
C THR A 99 5.45 -5.51 -12.03
N TYR A 100 6.20 -5.74 -10.95
CA TYR A 100 6.60 -4.72 -9.98
C TYR A 100 8.12 -4.80 -9.74
N ASP A 101 8.69 -3.70 -9.25
CA ASP A 101 10.13 -3.53 -8.98
C ASP A 101 10.54 -3.93 -7.55
#